data_AF-A0A4Y9FAD6-F1
#
_entry.id   AF-A0A4Y9FAD6-F1
#
_cell.length_a   1.000
_cell.length_b   1.000
_cell.length_c   1.000
_cell.angle_alpha   90.00
_cell.angle_beta   90.00
_cell.angle_gamma   90.00
#
_symmetry.space_group_name_H-M   'P 1'
#
loop_
_entity.id
_entity.type
_entity.pdbx_description
1 polymer ?
#
loop_
_entity_poly.entity_id
_entity_poly.type
_entity_poly.pdbx_seq_one_letter_code
_entity_poly.pdbx_strand_id
1 'polypeptide(L)'
;MRADALLHALRRLVEALWPELGHRTHLPHKARVLRVRSQAGVAGPPGEVRYSVDVEPLTPDGKPDPSRPPEIRDVPLDLPWMGQEGRGVYALPEPGTLVRIAYYEGNPAYPYVDGVLSEGRAVAQVAPGEYLIRKDGDTWVRLKPDGEIEAQAAPGVLLRLKPDGTVELRGTAVVQVDAPRIELAGGGPPVARVGDPVQVGAAVGQIIGGSSKVFAG
;
A
#
# COMPACT_ATOMS: atom_id res chain seq x y z
N MET A 1 24.61 -42.02 -34.15
CA MET A 1 23.88 -40.73 -34.19
C MET A 1 24.88 -39.63 -33.85
N ARG A 2 25.05 -38.58 -34.67
CA ARG A 2 25.92 -37.45 -34.32
C ARG A 2 25.34 -36.76 -33.08
N ALA A 3 26.19 -36.34 -32.15
CA ALA A 3 25.77 -35.73 -30.88
C ALA A 3 24.76 -34.58 -31.07
N ASP A 4 24.94 -33.79 -32.12
CA ASP A 4 24.05 -32.66 -32.45
C ASP A 4 22.62 -33.09 -32.81
N ALA A 5 22.47 -34.22 -33.51
CA ALA A 5 21.15 -34.74 -33.89
C ALA A 5 20.37 -35.24 -32.67
N LEU A 6 21.08 -35.85 -31.72
CA LEU A 6 20.50 -36.25 -30.44
C LEU A 6 20.09 -35.04 -29.61
N LEU A 7 20.97 -34.04 -29.47
CA LEU A 7 20.68 -32.83 -28.71
C LEU A 7 19.49 -32.07 -29.29
N HIS A 8 19.40 -31.97 -30.61
CA HIS A 8 18.26 -31.33 -31.27
C HIS A 8 16.95 -32.10 -31.05
N ALA A 9 16.97 -33.44 -31.14
CA ALA A 9 15.81 -34.26 -30.85
C ALA A 9 15.36 -34.13 -29.39
N LEU A 10 16.31 -34.13 -28.44
CA LEU A 10 16.03 -33.92 -27.02
C LEU A 10 15.40 -32.54 -26.78
N ARG A 11 15.97 -31.49 -27.36
CA ARG A 11 15.41 -30.13 -27.24
C ARG A 11 13.96 -30.06 -27.71
N ARG A 12 13.65 -30.63 -28.89
CA ARG A 12 12.28 -30.64 -29.42
C ARG A 12 11.30 -31.42 -28.54
N LEU A 13 11.73 -32.56 -27.98
CA LEU A 13 10.90 -33.34 -27.06
C LEU A 13 10.62 -32.55 -25.78
N VAL A 14 11.64 -31.90 -25.23
CA VAL A 14 11.52 -31.06 -24.04
C VAL A 14 10.58 -29.87 -24.28
N GLU A 15 10.76 -29.13 -25.38
CA GLU A 15 9.88 -28.00 -25.73
C GLU A 15 8.44 -28.43 -26.07
N ALA A 16 8.24 -29.68 -26.54
CA ALA A 16 6.89 -30.22 -26.78
C ALA A 16 6.16 -30.60 -25.48
N LEU A 17 6.89 -31.13 -24.50
CA LEU A 17 6.34 -31.50 -23.19
C LEU A 17 6.18 -30.27 -22.26
N TRP A 18 7.07 -29.29 -22.40
CA TRP A 18 7.13 -28.06 -21.61
C TRP A 18 7.33 -26.84 -22.52
N PRO A 19 6.26 -26.37 -23.21
CA PRO A 19 6.30 -25.22 -24.11
C PRO A 19 6.81 -23.92 -23.44
N GLU A 20 6.65 -23.81 -22.13
CA GLU A 20 7.11 -22.69 -21.30
C GLU A 20 8.64 -22.60 -21.20
N LEU A 21 9.37 -23.66 -21.52
CA LEU A 21 10.83 -23.63 -21.59
C LEU A 21 11.31 -22.85 -22.81
N GLY A 22 10.61 -22.98 -23.95
CA GLY A 22 10.92 -22.25 -25.17
C GLY A 22 10.74 -20.73 -25.01
N HIS A 23 9.66 -20.32 -24.34
CA HIS A 23 9.35 -18.91 -24.08
C HIS A 23 9.92 -18.38 -22.75
N ARG A 24 10.57 -19.26 -21.97
CA ARG A 24 11.08 -18.98 -20.62
C ARG A 24 10.04 -18.37 -19.67
N THR A 25 8.77 -18.71 -19.87
CA THR A 25 7.63 -18.25 -19.06
C THR A 25 7.50 -18.99 -17.73
N HIS A 26 8.24 -20.10 -17.57
CA HIS A 26 8.48 -20.73 -16.26
C HIS A 26 9.34 -19.87 -15.31
N LEU A 27 10.05 -18.86 -15.83
CA LEU A 27 10.88 -17.97 -15.02
C LEU A 27 10.21 -16.59 -14.93
N PRO A 28 10.06 -16.04 -13.72
CA PRO A 28 9.65 -14.66 -13.59
C PRO A 28 10.73 -13.74 -14.14
N HIS A 29 10.32 -12.56 -14.60
CA HIS A 29 11.22 -11.56 -15.18
C HIS A 29 10.85 -10.15 -14.73
N LYS A 30 11.80 -9.22 -14.83
CA LYS A 30 11.55 -7.81 -14.57
C LYS A 30 10.73 -7.21 -15.71
N ALA A 31 9.89 -6.24 -15.40
CA ALA A 31 9.23 -5.40 -16.37
C ALA A 31 9.06 -3.99 -15.81
N ARG A 32 8.81 -3.04 -16.70
CA ARG A 32 8.50 -1.64 -16.36
C ARG A 32 7.08 -1.32 -16.72
N VAL A 33 6.33 -0.74 -15.78
CA VAL A 33 4.96 -0.28 -16.01
C VAL A 33 4.95 0.83 -17.04
N LEU A 34 4.15 0.68 -18.09
CA LEU A 34 3.90 1.68 -19.12
C LEU A 34 2.59 2.42 -18.86
N ARG A 35 1.53 1.67 -18.51
CA ARG A 35 0.18 2.19 -18.27
C ARG A 35 -0.49 1.42 -17.14
N VAL A 36 -1.44 2.08 -16.47
CA VAL A 36 -2.18 1.54 -15.33
C VAL A 36 -3.67 1.67 -15.63
N ARG A 37 -4.45 0.61 -15.39
CA ARG A 37 -5.91 0.63 -15.48
C ARG A 37 -6.50 0.33 -14.10
N SER A 38 -7.36 1.21 -13.61
CA SER A 38 -7.92 1.15 -12.25
C SER A 38 -9.46 1.14 -12.24
N GLN A 39 -10.08 0.61 -13.31
CA GLN A 39 -11.54 0.60 -13.42
C GLN A 39 -12.15 -0.28 -12.33
N ALA A 40 -13.15 0.24 -11.63
CA ALA A 40 -13.94 -0.52 -10.66
C ALA A 40 -14.77 -1.63 -11.34
N GLY A 41 -15.24 -2.60 -10.55
CA GLY A 41 -16.07 -3.72 -11.01
C GLY A 41 -15.47 -5.09 -10.66
N VAL A 42 -16.06 -6.14 -11.21
CA VAL A 42 -15.56 -7.52 -11.05
C VAL A 42 -14.39 -7.74 -12.01
N ALA A 43 -13.23 -8.07 -11.46
CA ALA A 43 -12.00 -8.31 -12.22
C ALA A 43 -11.85 -9.78 -12.60
N GLY A 44 -11.26 -10.03 -13.78
CA GLY A 44 -10.73 -11.34 -14.16
C GLY A 44 -11.62 -12.14 -15.11
N PRO A 45 -11.08 -13.23 -15.67
CA PRO A 45 -11.81 -14.08 -16.60
C PRO A 45 -13.04 -14.71 -15.93
N PRO A 46 -14.18 -14.85 -16.64
CA PRO A 46 -14.38 -14.57 -18.07
C PRO A 46 -14.68 -13.09 -18.43
N GLY A 47 -14.64 -12.18 -17.46
CA GLY A 47 -14.91 -10.76 -17.65
C GLY A 47 -13.69 -9.94 -18.06
N GLU A 48 -13.87 -8.62 -18.08
CA GLU A 48 -12.79 -7.66 -18.36
C GLU A 48 -11.69 -7.75 -17.29
N VAL A 49 -10.44 -7.64 -17.74
CA VAL A 49 -9.33 -7.43 -16.82
C VAL A 49 -9.46 -6.03 -16.24
N ARG A 50 -9.56 -5.94 -14.91
CA ARG A 50 -9.59 -4.70 -14.14
C ARG A 50 -8.41 -4.70 -13.18
N TYR A 51 -7.97 -3.51 -12.76
CA TYR A 51 -6.78 -3.36 -11.91
C TYR A 51 -5.57 -4.08 -12.53
N SER A 52 -5.12 -3.57 -13.67
CA SER A 52 -4.03 -4.15 -14.47
C SER A 52 -3.05 -3.11 -14.96
N VAL A 53 -1.92 -3.59 -15.47
CA VAL A 53 -0.88 -2.77 -16.06
C VAL A 53 -0.49 -3.28 -17.45
N ASP A 54 -0.14 -2.34 -18.32
CA ASP A 54 0.65 -2.65 -19.51
C ASP A 54 2.12 -2.50 -19.15
N VAL A 55 2.97 -3.44 -19.57
CA VAL A 55 4.37 -3.49 -19.16
C VAL A 55 5.32 -3.73 -20.33
N GLU A 56 6.53 -3.17 -20.23
CA GLU A 56 7.66 -3.49 -21.10
C GLU A 56 8.56 -4.50 -20.38
N PRO A 57 8.75 -5.71 -20.94
CA PRO A 57 9.67 -6.70 -20.37
C PRO A 57 11.12 -6.21 -20.35
N LEU A 58 11.81 -6.48 -19.25
CA LEU A 58 13.20 -6.10 -19.02
C LEU A 58 14.08 -7.33 -18.76
N THR A 59 15.33 -7.18 -19.17
CA THR A 59 16.47 -8.00 -18.76
C THR A 59 16.74 -7.84 -17.26
N PRO A 60 17.50 -8.75 -16.61
CA PRO A 60 17.83 -8.62 -15.19
C PRO A 60 18.53 -7.31 -14.82
N ASP A 61 19.32 -6.73 -15.73
CA ASP A 61 19.99 -5.43 -15.59
C ASP A 61 19.09 -4.23 -15.91
N GLY A 62 17.80 -4.45 -16.18
CA GLY A 62 16.80 -3.39 -16.30
C GLY A 62 16.70 -2.74 -17.68
N LYS A 63 17.30 -3.34 -18.72
CA LYS A 63 17.16 -2.89 -20.12
C LYS A 63 16.01 -3.61 -20.82
N PRO A 64 15.34 -3.00 -21.82
CA PRO A 64 14.34 -3.70 -22.64
C PRO A 64 14.84 -5.05 -23.15
N ASP A 65 14.04 -6.11 -22.99
CA ASP A 65 14.41 -7.46 -23.40
C ASP A 65 13.97 -7.72 -24.85
N PRO A 66 14.90 -7.78 -25.82
CA PRO A 66 14.56 -7.98 -27.23
C PRO A 66 14.06 -9.41 -27.52
N SER A 67 14.21 -10.35 -26.58
CA SER A 67 13.71 -11.72 -26.73
C SER A 67 12.24 -11.88 -26.38
N ARG A 68 11.60 -10.83 -25.86
CA ARG A 68 10.19 -10.80 -25.44
C ARG A 68 9.39 -9.80 -26.27
N PRO A 69 8.05 -9.88 -26.26
CA PRO A 69 7.22 -8.85 -26.86
C PRO A 69 7.56 -7.46 -26.29
N PRO A 70 7.52 -6.39 -27.12
CA PRO A 70 7.85 -5.04 -26.66
C PRO A 70 6.88 -4.53 -25.59
N GLU A 71 5.66 -5.07 -25.55
CA GLU A 71 4.62 -4.73 -24.58
C GLU A 71 3.80 -5.98 -24.25
N ILE A 72 3.51 -6.20 -22.97
CA ILE A 72 2.52 -7.15 -22.49
C ILE A 72 1.38 -6.34 -21.89
N ARG A 73 0.16 -6.53 -22.42
CA ARG A 73 -1.02 -5.76 -22.02
C ARG A 73 -1.82 -6.46 -20.96
N ASP A 74 -2.56 -5.65 -20.19
CA ASP A 74 -3.59 -6.12 -19.27
C ASP A 74 -3.08 -7.17 -18.27
N VAL A 75 -1.85 -6.99 -17.77
CA VAL A 75 -1.31 -7.88 -16.74
C VAL A 75 -1.98 -7.54 -15.41
N PRO A 76 -2.75 -8.46 -14.79
CA PRO A 76 -3.46 -8.19 -13.53
C PRO A 76 -2.49 -7.85 -12.39
N LEU A 77 -2.92 -6.92 -11.54
CA LEU A 77 -2.25 -6.58 -10.28
C LEU A 77 -2.80 -7.45 -9.14
N ASP A 78 -1.90 -7.96 -8.31
CA ASP A 78 -2.26 -8.44 -6.99
C ASP A 78 -2.60 -7.24 -6.10
N LEU A 79 -3.85 -7.21 -5.63
CA LEU A 79 -4.32 -6.24 -4.65
C LEU A 79 -4.13 -6.84 -3.25
N PRO A 80 -3.30 -6.25 -2.37
CA PRO A 80 -3.06 -6.83 -1.06
C PRO A 80 -4.33 -6.90 -0.21
N TRP A 81 -4.50 -8.02 0.49
CA TRP A 81 -5.62 -8.27 1.42
C TRP A 81 -7.01 -8.19 0.78
N MET A 82 -7.12 -8.46 -0.52
CA MET A 82 -8.42 -8.54 -1.16
C MET A 82 -9.35 -9.53 -0.47
N GLY A 83 -10.59 -9.12 -0.28
CA GLY A 83 -11.68 -9.91 0.27
C GLY A 83 -13.01 -9.61 -0.40
N GLN A 84 -14.08 -10.15 0.17
CA GLN A 84 -15.43 -9.93 -0.31
C GLN A 84 -15.78 -8.42 -0.34
N GLU A 85 -16.66 -8.05 -1.26
CA GLU A 85 -17.19 -6.68 -1.40
C GLU A 85 -16.11 -5.61 -1.63
N GLY A 86 -14.96 -5.98 -2.20
CA GLY A 86 -13.89 -5.03 -2.52
C GLY A 86 -13.08 -4.56 -1.32
N ARG A 87 -13.14 -5.25 -0.18
CA ARG A 87 -12.20 -5.04 0.94
C ARG A 87 -10.78 -5.29 0.48
N GLY A 88 -9.83 -4.39 0.72
CA GLY A 88 -8.41 -4.58 0.40
C GLY A 88 -7.58 -3.30 0.49
N VAL A 89 -6.29 -3.41 0.18
CA VAL A 89 -5.36 -2.28 0.05
C VAL A 89 -5.17 -1.96 -1.43
N TYR A 90 -5.53 -0.75 -1.82
CA TYR A 90 -5.44 -0.29 -3.21
C TYR A 90 -4.20 0.60 -3.39
N ALA A 91 -3.04 -0.04 -3.60
CA ALA A 91 -1.75 0.61 -3.77
C ALA A 91 -1.20 0.38 -5.19
N LEU A 92 -1.79 1.05 -6.18
CA LEU A 92 -1.44 0.86 -7.58
C LEU A 92 -0.06 1.46 -7.89
N PRO A 93 0.76 0.80 -8.72
CA PRO A 93 2.01 1.37 -9.19
C PRO A 93 1.76 2.54 -10.15
N GLU A 94 2.78 3.36 -10.35
CA GLU A 94 2.80 4.41 -11.38
C GLU A 94 3.57 3.96 -12.63
N PRO A 95 3.35 4.57 -13.81
CA PRO A 95 4.25 4.42 -14.95
C PRO A 95 5.73 4.61 -14.57
N GLY A 96 6.59 3.77 -15.12
CA GLY A 96 8.01 3.70 -14.77
C GLY A 96 8.34 2.80 -13.57
N THR A 97 7.34 2.36 -12.80
CA THR A 97 7.57 1.41 -11.69
C THR A 97 8.08 0.07 -12.21
N LEU A 98 9.07 -0.48 -11.53
CA LEU A 98 9.57 -1.82 -11.81
C LEU A 98 8.71 -2.86 -11.11
N VAL A 99 8.35 -3.90 -11.84
CA VAL A 99 7.55 -5.03 -11.37
C VAL A 99 8.19 -6.34 -11.78
N ARG A 100 7.84 -7.42 -11.08
CA ARG A 100 8.15 -8.79 -11.47
C ARG A 100 6.90 -9.40 -12.08
N ILE A 101 7.06 -10.02 -13.26
CA ILE A 101 5.99 -10.67 -14.00
C ILE A 101 6.22 -12.18 -13.97
N ALA A 102 5.19 -12.92 -13.59
CA ALA A 102 5.13 -14.38 -13.65
C ALA A 102 3.90 -14.82 -14.46
N TYR A 103 3.74 -16.12 -14.63
CA TYR A 103 2.72 -16.72 -15.49
C TYR A 103 2.12 -17.92 -14.79
N TYR A 104 0.79 -18.00 -14.71
CA TYR A 104 0.13 -19.18 -14.15
C TYR A 104 0.49 -20.40 -14.99
N GLU A 105 1.07 -21.42 -14.34
CA GLU A 105 1.55 -22.65 -14.98
C GLU A 105 2.51 -22.41 -16.17
N GLY A 106 3.23 -21.28 -16.18
CA GLY A 106 4.09 -20.92 -17.31
C GLY A 106 3.34 -20.55 -18.59
N ASN A 107 2.01 -20.39 -18.53
CA ASN A 107 1.20 -20.08 -19.69
C ASN A 107 1.30 -18.59 -20.06
N PRO A 108 1.86 -18.22 -21.23
CA PRO A 108 1.99 -16.82 -21.65
C PRO A 108 0.66 -16.06 -21.76
N ALA A 109 -0.47 -16.75 -21.89
CA ALA A 109 -1.80 -16.14 -21.95
C ALA A 109 -2.32 -15.65 -20.59
N TYR A 110 -1.73 -16.10 -19.48
CA TYR A 110 -2.14 -15.75 -18.12
C TYR A 110 -0.98 -15.17 -17.30
N PRO A 111 -0.42 -14.01 -17.72
CA PRO A 111 0.57 -13.30 -16.92
C PRO A 111 -0.08 -12.69 -15.68
N TYR A 112 0.71 -12.41 -14.66
CA TYR A 112 0.32 -11.59 -13.51
C TYR A 112 1.53 -10.84 -12.94
N VAL A 113 1.26 -9.73 -12.26
CA VAL A 113 2.28 -9.03 -11.48
C VAL A 113 2.50 -9.78 -10.18
N ASP A 114 3.64 -10.46 -10.07
CA ASP A 114 4.04 -11.23 -8.90
C ASP A 114 4.58 -10.33 -7.76
N GLY A 115 4.96 -9.10 -8.09
CA GLY A 115 5.34 -8.12 -7.07
C GLY A 115 5.84 -6.80 -7.64
N VAL A 116 5.63 -5.73 -6.88
CA VAL A 116 6.20 -4.41 -7.16
C VAL A 116 7.60 -4.33 -6.55
N LEU A 117 8.58 -3.89 -7.33
CA LEU A 117 9.98 -3.85 -6.92
C LEU A 117 10.36 -2.48 -6.37
N SER A 118 11.15 -2.45 -5.29
CA SER A 118 11.66 -1.22 -4.67
C SER A 118 12.89 -0.63 -5.37
N GLU A 119 13.42 -1.30 -6.39
CA GLU A 119 14.60 -0.86 -7.14
C GLU A 119 14.37 0.53 -7.75
N GLY A 120 15.33 1.44 -7.54
CA GLY A 120 15.24 2.83 -7.98
C GLY A 120 14.22 3.69 -7.20
N ARG A 121 13.66 3.19 -6.09
CA ARG A 121 12.70 3.94 -5.25
C ARG A 121 13.28 4.22 -3.86
N ALA A 122 12.84 5.33 -3.25
CA ALA A 122 13.13 5.63 -1.86
C ALA A 122 12.30 4.72 -0.94
N VAL A 123 12.96 4.05 0.00
CA VAL A 123 12.32 3.19 1.01
C VAL A 123 12.36 3.87 2.39
N ALA A 124 11.34 3.64 3.22
CA ALA A 124 11.35 4.12 4.60
C ALA A 124 12.16 3.18 5.49
N GLN A 125 12.79 3.74 6.52
CA GLN A 125 13.27 2.95 7.65
C GLN A 125 12.07 2.50 8.49
N VAL A 126 11.98 1.20 8.71
CA VAL A 126 10.93 0.53 9.50
C VAL A 126 11.62 -0.44 10.46
N ALA A 127 11.38 -0.28 11.76
CA ALA A 127 11.98 -1.16 12.77
C ALA A 127 11.35 -2.56 12.75
N PRO A 128 12.06 -3.62 13.18
CA PRO A 128 11.44 -4.93 13.40
C PRO A 128 10.25 -4.83 14.35
N GLY A 129 9.10 -5.39 13.95
CA GLY A 129 7.84 -5.30 14.69
C GLY A 129 7.03 -4.03 14.46
N GLU A 130 7.56 -3.05 13.71
CA GLU A 130 6.81 -1.87 13.29
C GLU A 130 5.94 -2.19 12.06
N TYR A 131 4.77 -1.57 11.99
CA TYR A 131 3.92 -1.59 10.80
C TYR A 131 3.76 -0.18 10.24
N LEU A 132 4.08 0.03 8.97
CA LEU A 132 4.02 1.34 8.31
C LEU A 132 3.18 1.25 7.02
N ILE A 133 2.12 2.05 6.95
CA ILE A 133 1.37 2.33 5.72
C ILE A 133 1.65 3.78 5.36
N ARG A 134 2.19 4.05 4.16
CA ARG A 134 2.50 5.42 3.72
C ARG A 134 2.02 5.67 2.29
N LYS A 135 1.50 6.87 2.06
CA LYS A 135 1.28 7.40 0.71
C LYS A 135 2.60 7.97 0.17
N ASP A 136 3.30 8.75 0.99
CA ASP A 136 4.57 9.40 0.65
C ASP A 136 5.36 9.73 1.94
N GLY A 137 6.28 10.70 1.91
CA GLY A 137 7.05 11.13 3.10
C GLY A 137 6.23 11.93 4.10
N ASP A 138 5.09 12.46 3.68
CA ASP A 138 4.33 13.48 4.40
C ASP A 138 3.01 12.93 4.94
N THR A 139 2.45 11.89 4.30
CA THR A 139 1.21 11.25 4.71
C THR A 139 1.40 9.76 4.98
N TRP A 140 1.19 9.32 6.23
CA TRP A 140 1.43 7.94 6.68
C TRP A 140 0.72 7.59 8.00
N VAL A 141 0.60 6.29 8.27
CA VAL A 141 0.16 5.69 9.54
C VAL A 141 1.18 4.64 9.97
N ARG A 142 1.58 4.68 11.23
CA ARG A 142 2.64 3.85 11.81
C ARG A 142 2.18 3.25 13.14
N LEU A 143 2.35 1.94 13.28
CA LEU A 143 2.21 1.22 14.53
C LEU A 143 3.61 0.84 14.98
N LYS A 144 4.06 1.40 16.10
CA LYS A 144 5.40 1.17 16.62
C LYS A 144 5.48 -0.12 17.45
N PRO A 145 6.69 -0.68 17.60
CA PRO A 145 6.89 -1.89 18.41
C PRO A 145 6.48 -1.75 19.88
N ASP A 146 6.50 -0.53 20.43
CA ASP A 146 6.10 -0.23 21.82
C ASP A 146 4.58 -0.06 21.99
N GLY A 147 3.81 -0.19 20.90
CA GLY A 147 2.35 -0.03 20.89
C GLY A 147 1.88 1.39 20.60
N GLU A 148 2.77 2.37 20.45
CA GLU A 148 2.38 3.71 20.03
C GLU A 148 1.88 3.71 18.57
N ILE A 149 0.76 4.40 18.33
CA ILE A 149 0.20 4.59 16.99
C ILE A 149 0.35 6.05 16.61
N GLU A 150 0.91 6.30 15.44
CA GLU A 150 1.11 7.63 14.89
C GLU A 150 0.45 7.73 13.51
N ALA A 151 -0.22 8.84 13.24
CA ALA A 151 -0.76 9.17 11.92
C ALA A 151 -0.40 10.60 11.56
N GLN A 152 0.26 10.79 10.42
CA GLN A 152 0.62 12.09 9.88
C GLN A 152 -0.16 12.34 8.59
N ALA A 153 -0.83 13.49 8.49
CA ALA A 153 -1.57 13.88 7.30
C ALA A 153 -0.77 14.84 6.39
N ALA A 154 0.09 15.65 6.99
CA ALA A 154 1.00 16.59 6.35
C ALA A 154 2.19 16.84 7.29
N PRO A 155 3.30 17.46 6.84
CA PRO A 155 4.46 17.70 7.69
C PRO A 155 4.07 18.42 8.98
N GLY A 156 4.27 17.76 10.13
CA GLY A 156 3.97 18.31 11.45
C GLY A 156 2.51 18.22 11.90
N VAL A 157 1.57 17.81 11.04
CA VAL A 157 0.16 17.57 11.40
C VAL A 157 0.00 16.11 11.81
N LEU A 158 0.01 15.87 13.12
CA LEU A 158 0.20 14.54 13.71
C LEU A 158 -0.87 14.23 14.76
N LEU A 159 -1.38 13.00 14.70
CA LEU A 159 -2.11 12.35 15.77
C LEU A 159 -1.24 11.23 16.35
N ARG A 160 -1.15 11.16 17.68
CA ARG A 160 -0.48 10.07 18.40
C ARG A 160 -1.42 9.47 19.44
N LEU A 161 -1.49 8.14 19.49
CA LEU A 161 -2.09 7.38 20.58
C LEU A 161 -0.99 6.58 21.27
N LYS A 162 -0.76 6.88 22.55
CA LYS A 162 0.25 6.21 23.36
C LYS A 162 -0.34 5.01 24.10
N PRO A 163 0.50 4.02 24.47
CA PRO A 163 0.06 2.88 25.29
C PRO A 163 -0.52 3.24 26.65
N ASP A 164 -0.15 4.41 27.21
CA ASP A 164 -0.68 4.92 28.47
C ASP A 164 -2.10 5.54 28.33
N GLY A 165 -2.68 5.52 27.13
CA GLY A 165 -4.00 6.08 26.82
C GLY A 165 -3.98 7.55 26.41
N THR A 166 -2.83 8.22 26.41
CA THR A 166 -2.71 9.62 25.99
C THR A 166 -2.94 9.76 24.49
N VAL A 167 -3.82 10.71 24.12
CA VAL A 167 -4.00 11.17 22.74
C VAL A 167 -3.35 12.54 22.58
N GLU A 168 -2.39 12.67 21.65
CA GLU A 168 -1.76 13.94 21.30
C GLU A 168 -2.14 14.37 19.89
N LEU A 169 -2.57 15.63 19.75
CA LEU A 169 -2.77 16.30 18.46
C LEU A 169 -1.73 17.43 18.34
N ARG A 170 -0.86 17.35 17.32
CA ARG A 170 0.21 18.33 17.09
C ARG A 170 0.10 18.94 15.70
N GLY A 171 0.48 20.21 15.58
CA GLY A 171 0.37 20.97 14.33
C GLY A 171 -1.08 21.18 13.84
N THR A 172 -2.07 20.79 14.64
CA THR A 172 -3.49 20.91 14.35
C THR A 172 -3.95 22.34 14.64
N ALA A 173 -4.55 23.01 13.64
CA ALA A 173 -5.09 24.35 13.80
C ALA A 173 -6.42 24.37 14.57
N VAL A 174 -7.30 23.40 14.31
CA VAL A 174 -8.62 23.28 14.91
C VAL A 174 -8.94 21.80 15.14
N VAL A 175 -9.47 21.47 16.32
CA VAL A 175 -10.12 20.18 16.60
C VAL A 175 -11.61 20.41 16.49
N GLN A 176 -12.21 20.01 15.37
CA GLN A 176 -13.64 20.13 15.14
C GLN A 176 -14.33 18.81 15.46
N VAL A 177 -15.36 18.85 16.31
CA VAL A 177 -16.19 17.71 16.66
C VAL A 177 -17.63 18.06 16.31
N ASP A 178 -18.17 17.41 15.29
CA ASP A 178 -19.56 17.57 14.84
C ASP A 178 -20.34 16.30 15.19
N ALA A 179 -21.02 16.33 16.34
CA ALA A 179 -21.77 15.20 16.87
C ALA A 179 -23.01 15.68 17.64
N PRO A 180 -24.12 14.92 17.63
CA PRO A 180 -25.33 15.27 18.37
C PRO A 180 -25.14 15.28 19.89
N ARG A 181 -24.13 14.57 20.40
CA ARG A 181 -23.69 14.59 21.81
C ARG A 181 -22.18 14.38 21.88
N ILE A 182 -21.50 15.20 22.67
CA ILE A 182 -20.09 15.02 23.02
C ILE A 182 -20.04 14.76 24.52
N GLU A 183 -19.60 13.57 24.90
CA GLU A 183 -19.31 13.23 26.30
C GLU A 183 -17.83 13.47 26.55
N LEU A 184 -17.53 14.45 27.39
CA LEU A 184 -16.18 14.64 27.90
C LEU A 184 -16.07 13.89 29.22
N ALA A 185 -14.91 13.32 29.54
CA ALA A 185 -14.63 12.73 30.85
C ALA A 185 -15.66 11.73 31.44
N GLY A 186 -16.41 10.98 30.61
CA GLY A 186 -17.45 10.00 31.03
C GLY A 186 -17.11 9.10 32.23
N GLY A 187 -17.71 9.35 33.39
CA GLY A 187 -17.46 8.76 34.71
C GLY A 187 -16.55 9.60 35.62
N GLY A 188 -16.09 10.77 35.18
CA GLY A 188 -15.04 11.59 35.80
C GLY A 188 -15.52 13.00 36.19
N PRO A 189 -14.64 13.83 36.78
CA PRO A 189 -15.01 15.18 37.19
C PRO A 189 -15.46 16.05 36.00
N PRO A 190 -16.44 16.96 36.18
CA PRO A 190 -16.83 17.94 35.16
C PRO A 190 -15.64 18.70 34.58
N VAL A 191 -15.59 18.80 33.26
CA VAL A 191 -14.52 19.54 32.55
C VAL A 191 -14.90 21.02 32.49
N ALA A 192 -13.92 21.90 32.72
CA ALA A 192 -14.03 23.34 32.49
C ALA A 192 -15.16 24.06 33.27
N ARG A 193 -15.23 23.85 34.60
CA ARG A 193 -16.21 24.51 35.47
C ARG A 193 -15.84 25.96 35.73
N VAL A 194 -16.84 26.78 36.06
CA VAL A 194 -16.59 28.13 36.60
C VAL A 194 -15.70 28.02 37.85
N GLY A 195 -14.62 28.78 37.88
CA GLY A 195 -13.60 28.75 38.92
C GLY A 195 -12.43 27.79 38.68
N ASP A 196 -12.54 26.85 37.73
CA ASP A 196 -11.40 25.97 37.40
C ASP A 196 -10.24 26.82 36.84
N PRO A 197 -8.99 26.54 37.24
CA PRO A 197 -7.84 27.26 36.75
C PRO A 197 -7.57 26.91 35.29
N VAL A 198 -7.28 27.92 34.47
CA VAL A 198 -6.80 27.76 33.10
C VAL A 198 -5.39 28.33 33.04
N GLN A 199 -4.43 27.53 32.57
CA GLN A 199 -3.07 27.98 32.37
C GLN A 199 -2.68 27.90 30.89
N VAL A 200 -2.21 29.03 30.35
CA VAL A 200 -1.67 29.13 28.99
C VAL A 200 -0.27 29.72 29.08
N GLY A 201 0.75 28.86 28.98
CA GLY A 201 2.13 29.26 29.26
C GLY A 201 2.31 29.68 30.73
N ALA A 202 2.79 30.91 30.95
CA ALA A 202 2.95 31.49 32.30
C ALA A 202 1.68 32.20 32.81
N ALA A 203 0.68 32.42 31.95
CA ALA A 203 -0.55 33.08 32.34
C ALA A 203 -1.49 32.08 33.03
N VAL A 204 -2.01 32.47 34.19
CA VAL A 204 -3.02 31.72 34.95
C VAL A 204 -4.29 32.56 35.01
N GLY A 205 -5.42 31.96 34.71
CA GLY A 205 -6.75 32.55 34.80
C GLY A 205 -7.74 31.58 35.44
N GLN A 206 -8.98 32.03 35.57
CA GLN A 206 -10.10 31.18 35.98
C GLN A 206 -11.19 31.25 34.92
N ILE A 207 -11.91 30.14 34.74
CA ILE A 207 -13.12 30.13 33.93
C ILE A 207 -14.17 30.97 34.68
N ILE A 208 -14.51 32.14 34.13
CA ILE A 208 -15.46 33.08 34.75
C ILE A 208 -16.90 32.94 34.21
N GLY A 209 -17.10 32.11 33.18
CA GLY A 209 -18.39 31.79 32.61
C GLY A 209 -18.31 30.50 31.79
N GLY A 210 -19.32 29.63 31.89
CA GLY A 210 -19.34 28.31 31.25
C GLY A 210 -20.73 27.96 30.71
N SER A 211 -20.79 26.95 29.83
CA SER A 211 -22.04 26.44 29.28
C SER A 211 -22.65 25.40 30.22
N SER A 212 -23.92 25.56 30.60
CA SER A 212 -24.69 24.53 31.33
C SER A 212 -24.93 23.24 30.54
N LYS A 213 -24.43 23.18 29.30
CA LYS A 213 -24.55 22.03 28.39
C LYS A 213 -23.26 21.20 28.28
N VAL A 214 -22.15 21.64 28.88
CA VAL A 214 -20.91 20.86 28.91
C VAL A 214 -20.91 20.02 30.18
N PHE A 215 -21.34 18.78 30.06
CA PHE A 215 -21.24 17.79 31.12
C PHE A 215 -19.98 16.97 30.87
N ALA A 216 -19.15 16.78 31.91
CA ALA A 216 -18.47 15.51 31.93
C ALA A 216 -19.51 14.45 32.23
N GLY A 217 -19.57 13.39 31.43
CA GLY A 217 -20.35 12.22 31.85
C GLY A 217 -19.72 11.60 33.08
#